data_AF-A0A9Q4TEP1-F1
#
_entry.id   AF-A0A9Q4TEP1-F1
#
_cell.length_a   1.000
_cell.length_b   1.000
_cell.length_c   1.000
_cell.angle_alpha   90.00
_cell.angle_beta   90.00
_cell.angle_gamma   90.00
#
_symmetry.space_group_name_H-M   'P 1'
#
loop_
_entity.id
_entity.type
_entity.pdbx_description
1 polymer ?
#
loop_
_entity_poly.entity_id
_entity_poly.type
_entity_poly.pdbx_seq_one_letter_code
_entity_poly.pdbx_strand_id
1 'polypeptide(L)' 'MFKNQIATSSMSDGGDSGALLLDDNNHVLGLLLGGGKIRTVYNPINYILKELNVRLVTSRNVDKFF' A
#
# COMPACT_ATOMS: atom_id res chain seq x y z
N MET A 1 7.31 -1.18 -18.49
CA MET A 1 7.95 -0.47 -17.36
C MET A 1 6.85 0.11 -16.48
N PHE A 2 6.86 -0.14 -15.17
CA PHE A 2 5.91 0.49 -14.24
C PHE A 2 6.32 1.94 -13.97
N LYS A 3 5.36 2.84 -13.70
CA LYS A 3 5.61 4.25 -13.41
C LYS A 3 5.00 4.65 -12.06
N ASN A 4 5.66 5.58 -11.37
CA ASN A 4 5.22 6.17 -10.09
C ASN A 4 5.17 5.19 -8.91
N GLN A 5 6.03 4.17 -8.88
CA GLN A 5 6.14 3.26 -7.73
C GLN A 5 6.81 3.98 -6.55
N ILE A 6 6.45 3.56 -5.34
CA ILE A 6 7.17 3.93 -4.13
C ILE A 6 8.28 2.90 -3.93
N ALA A 7 9.52 3.37 -3.78
CA ALA A 7 10.67 2.53 -3.48
C ALA A 7 11.20 2.85 -2.07
N THR A 8 11.40 1.80 -1.28
CA THR A 8 11.93 1.88 0.10
C THR A 8 13.25 1.10 0.20
N SER A 9 13.88 1.03 1.38
CA SER A 9 14.88 -0.01 1.68
C SER A 9 14.24 -1.40 1.67
N SER A 10 15.03 -2.47 1.69
CA SER A 10 14.48 -3.83 1.83
C SER A 10 13.71 -3.95 3.14
N MET A 11 12.41 -4.29 3.07
CA MET A 11 11.54 -4.40 4.25
C MET A 11 10.35 -5.35 4.03
N SER A 12 10.48 -6.32 3.12
CA SER A 12 9.45 -7.34 2.85
C SER A 12 10.09 -8.66 2.47
N ASP A 13 9.43 -9.77 2.79
CA ASP A 13 9.82 -11.12 2.44
C ASP A 13 8.77 -11.85 1.59
N GLY A 14 9.10 -13.07 1.16
CA GLY A 14 8.19 -13.93 0.43
C GLY A 14 6.95 -14.26 1.26
N GLY A 15 5.77 -13.89 0.75
CA GLY A 15 4.49 -14.07 1.45
C GLY A 15 3.83 -12.75 1.85
N ASP A 16 4.59 -11.65 1.91
CA ASP A 16 4.04 -10.34 2.29
C ASP A 16 3.22 -9.67 1.17
N SER A 17 3.19 -10.25 -0.04
CA SER A 17 2.46 -9.70 -1.20
C SER A 17 1.06 -9.23 -0.83
N GLY A 18 0.74 -7.97 -1.13
CA GLY A 18 -0.54 -7.35 -0.75
C GLY A 18 -0.56 -6.69 0.63
N ALA A 19 0.54 -6.73 1.40
CA ALA A 19 0.67 -5.92 2.60
C ALA A 19 0.62 -4.41 2.30
N LEU A 20 0.16 -3.64 3.28
CA LEU A 20 0.13 -2.19 3.20
C LEU A 20 1.46 -1.58 3.66
N LEU A 21 1.91 -0.54 2.96
CA LEU A 21 2.91 0.39 3.47
C LEU A 21 2.20 1.49 4.25
N LEU A 22 2.61 1.70 5.50
CA LEU A 22 2.11 2.75 6.38
C LEU A 22 3.22 3.75 6.71
N ASP A 23 2.85 5.00 7.00
CA ASP A 23 3.72 5.92 7.74
C ASP A 23 3.58 5.73 9.26
N ASP A 24 4.39 6.46 10.04
CA ASP A 24 4.39 6.39 11.50
C ASP A 24 3.06 6.86 12.15
N ASN A 25 2.18 7.50 11.37
CA ASN A 25 0.86 7.96 11.80
C ASN A 25 -0.27 7.03 11.33
N ASN A 26 0.05 5.83 10.82
CA ASN A 26 -0.88 4.86 10.24
C ASN A 26 -1.63 5.36 8.99
N HIS A 27 -1.07 6.30 8.23
CA HIS A 27 -1.58 6.61 6.91
C HIS A 27 -1.10 5.58 5.89
N VAL A 28 -2.04 5.04 5.11
CA VAL A 28 -1.70 4.13 4.02
C VAL A 28 -1.02 4.90 2.90
N LEU A 29 0.16 4.43 2.48
CA LEU A 29 0.94 5.01 1.39
C LEU A 29 0.90 4.14 0.13
N GLY A 30 0.93 2.82 0.28
CA GLY A 30 0.99 1.91 -0.87
C GLY A 30 0.64 0.46 -0.56
N LEU A 31 0.54 -0.33 -1.62
CA LEU A 31 0.29 -1.77 -1.61
C LEU A 31 1.51 -2.50 -2.15
N LEU A 32 2.02 -3.49 -1.41
CA LEU A 32 3.24 -4.21 -1.75
C LEU A 32 3.10 -4.94 -3.09
N LEU A 33 3.95 -4.55 -4.05
CA LEU A 33 4.07 -5.18 -5.36
C LEU A 33 5.13 -6.27 -5.36
N GLY A 34 6.27 -6.03 -4.70
CA GLY A 34 7.35 -6.99 -4.59
C GLY A 34 8.55 -6.50 -3.81
N GLY A 35 9.28 -7.44 -3.22
CA GLY A 35 10.51 -7.22 -2.49
C GLY A 35 11.73 -7.83 -3.18
N GLY A 36 12.90 -7.26 -2.90
CA GLY A 36 14.19 -7.81 -3.28
C GLY A 36 15.27 -7.40 -2.29
N LYS A 37 16.48 -7.95 -2.43
CA LYS A 37 17.57 -7.85 -1.43
C LYS A 37 17.90 -6.44 -0.92
N ILE A 38 17.62 -5.40 -1.71
CA ILE A 38 17.99 -4.02 -1.40
C ILE A 38 16.82 -3.04 -1.40
N ARG A 39 15.66 -3.45 -1.92
CA ARG A 39 14.53 -2.56 -2.19
C ARG A 39 13.22 -3.33 -2.07
N THR A 40 12.22 -2.66 -1.52
CA THR A 40 10.83 -3.06 -1.64
C THR A 40 10.06 -2.01 -2.44
N VAL A 41 9.18 -2.49 -3.33
CA VAL A 41 8.44 -1.67 -4.30
C VAL A 41 6.94 -1.78 -4.03
N TYR A 42 6.26 -0.64 -4.00
CA TYR A 42 4.84 -0.55 -3.73
C TYR A 42 4.11 0.23 -4.83
N ASN A 43 2.85 -0.12 -5.07
CA ASN A 43 1.92 0.68 -5.86
C ASN A 43 1.31 1.78 -4.96
N PRO A 44 1.30 3.06 -5.36
CA PRO A 44 0.68 4.13 -4.58
C PRO A 44 -0.81 3.85 -4.32
N ILE A 45 -1.23 3.97 -3.06
CA ILE A 45 -2.59 3.58 -2.67
C ILE A 45 -3.65 4.45 -3.35
N ASN A 46 -3.36 5.72 -3.60
CA ASN A 46 -4.29 6.66 -4.23
C ASN A 46 -4.70 6.22 -5.65
N TYR A 47 -3.79 5.63 -6.42
CA TYR A 47 -4.12 5.08 -7.73
C TYR A 47 -5.02 3.86 -7.59
N ILE A 48 -4.72 2.95 -6.66
CA ILE A 48 -5.51 1.74 -6.46
C ILE A 48 -6.95 2.08 -6.06
N LEU A 49 -7.12 2.97 -5.08
CA LEU A 49 -8.44 3.40 -4.61
C LEU A 49 -9.25 4.09 -5.73
N LYS A 50 -8.58 4.92 -6.54
CA LYS A 50 -9.22 5.62 -7.67
C LYS A 50 -9.64 4.64 -8.77
N GLU A 51 -8.72 3.80 -9.23
CA GLU A 51 -8.97 2.89 -10.36
C GLU A 51 -10.00 1.81 -10.01
N LEU A 52 -10.05 1.36 -8.76
CA LEU A 52 -11.05 0.40 -8.29
C LEU A 52 -12.33 1.04 -7.76
N ASN A 53 -12.39 2.37 -7.66
CA ASN A 53 -13.50 3.13 -7.07
C ASN A 53 -13.92 2.63 -5.67
N VAL A 54 -12.93 2.43 -4.80
CA VAL A 54 -13.12 1.96 -3.42
C VAL A 54 -12.58 2.96 -2.41
N ARG A 55 -12.99 2.84 -1.15
CA ARG A 55 -12.52 3.68 -0.04
C ARG A 55 -11.88 2.81 1.04
N LEU A 56 -10.90 3.37 1.75
CA LEU A 56 -10.33 2.72 2.93
C LEU A 56 -11.37 2.68 4.05
N VAL A 57 -11.52 1.51 4.65
CA VAL A 57 -12.20 1.34 5.93
C VAL A 57 -11.20 1.69 7.03
N THR A 58 -11.61 2.60 7.90
CA THR A 58 -10.85 3.12 9.02
C THR A 58 -11.72 3.08 10.26
N SER A 59 -11.11 3.13 11.44
CA SER A 59 -11.87 3.21 12.70
C SER A 59 -12.84 4.40 12.76
N ARG A 60 -12.60 5.48 12.00
CA ARG A 60 -13.44 6.69 12.00
C ARG A 60 -14.66 6.60 11.08
N ASN A 61 -14.69 5.65 10.15
CA ASN A 61 -15.74 5.55 9.14
C ASN A 61 -16.35 4.15 9.03
N VAL A 62 -16.01 3.22 9.93
CA VAL A 62 -16.56 1.86 9.94
C VAL A 62 -18.09 1.85 10.00
N ASP A 63 -18.69 2.72 10.82
CA ASP A 63 -20.15 2.84 10.96
C ASP A 63 -20.84 3.46 9.74
N LYS A 64 -20.08 3.96 8.75
CA LYS A 64 -20.63 4.50 7.50
C LYS A 64 -20.70 3.45 6.38
N PHE A 65 -20.27 2.22 6.66
CA PHE A 65 -20.26 1.11 5.70
C PHE A 65 -21.29 0.02 6.03
N PHE A 66 -21.97 0.11 7.18
CA PHE A 66 -23.05 -0.76 7.63
C PHE A 66 -24.30 0.08 7.93
#